data_AF-A0A836BDI2-F1
#
_entry.id   AF-A0A836BDI2-F1
#
_cell.length_a   1.000
_cell.length_b   1.000
_cell.length_c   1.000
_cell.angle_alpha   90.00
_cell.angle_beta   90.00
_cell.angle_gamma   90.00
#
_symmetry.space_group_name_H-M   'P 1'
#
loop_
_entity.id
_entity.type
_entity.pdbx_description
1 polymer ?
#
loop_
_entity_poly.entity_id
_entity_poly.type
_entity_poly.pdbx_seq_one_letter_code
_entity_poly.pdbx_strand_id
1 'polypeptide(L)'
;MSFLKMDFEKLSKIRIDSIDVANKKLTYWDFGESKSFDIDMDPESDYYKQLTNTVQGEMLVTFLTKRFQRVGRTTAEKFVNFAGFKPEKRLGTMTNQELVKLSDSLQKYTDFLSPDPSCLAPLGEKPFEKGIKSFFNPDFLAVVQRRASAYSGFPFVIEMGIAYGGEIPSNGPNVYRFANRIPLLYDEGSDVVLKVVNETDWGRYKVKNDPPLVIVSHICSTRIPYKTVGKENVADRPEIERELRLALQFLSRKLSSYMSKKGQAEMAKKRANLYSKYIPLIAQFCTELSGKKKQLNYQKMLEEVKVVETEA
;
A
#
# COMPACT_ATOMS: atom_id res chain seq x y z
N MET A 1 -35.90 -8.84 50.33
CA MET A 1 -35.43 -10.23 50.45
C MET A 1 -34.99 -10.69 49.08
N SER A 2 -33.70 -10.98 48.92
CA SER A 2 -33.16 -11.42 47.64
C SER A 2 -33.84 -12.71 47.18
N PHE A 3 -34.25 -12.74 45.91
CA PHE A 3 -34.88 -13.89 45.26
C PHE A 3 -33.97 -15.14 45.25
N LEU A 4 -32.67 -14.93 45.43
CA LEU A 4 -31.68 -15.96 45.70
C LEU A 4 -31.26 -15.83 47.17
N LYS A 5 -31.43 -16.89 47.98
CA LYS A 5 -30.89 -16.97 49.35
C LYS A 5 -29.35 -17.04 49.32
N MET A 6 -28.69 -16.00 48.81
CA MET A 6 -27.25 -15.91 48.65
C MET A 6 -26.71 -14.71 49.43
N ASP A 7 -25.53 -14.87 49.98
CA ASP A 7 -24.79 -13.84 50.70
C ASP A 7 -24.03 -12.95 49.69
N PHE A 8 -24.62 -11.80 49.36
CA PHE A 8 -24.05 -10.86 48.39
C PHE A 8 -22.77 -10.18 48.88
N GLU A 9 -22.62 -9.99 50.19
CA GLU A 9 -21.39 -9.43 50.75
C GLU A 9 -20.22 -10.40 50.55
N LYS A 10 -20.46 -11.70 50.75
CA LYS A 10 -19.47 -12.73 50.46
C LYS A 10 -19.14 -12.80 48.95
N LEU A 11 -20.14 -12.77 48.08
CA LEU A 11 -19.93 -12.79 46.63
C LEU A 11 -19.11 -11.60 46.12
N SER A 12 -19.31 -10.40 46.70
CA SER A 12 -18.53 -9.21 46.33
C SER A 12 -17.03 -9.33 46.60
N LYS A 13 -16.65 -10.25 47.50
CA LYS A 13 -15.27 -10.52 47.92
C LYS A 13 -14.66 -11.71 47.16
N ILE A 14 -15.35 -12.23 46.15
CA ILE A 14 -14.89 -13.37 45.36
C ILE A 14 -14.48 -12.91 43.96
N ARG A 15 -13.29 -13.33 43.52
CA ARG A 15 -12.85 -13.21 42.12
C ARG A 15 -12.71 -14.59 41.52
N ILE A 16 -13.36 -14.83 40.39
CA ILE A 16 -13.16 -16.08 39.63
C ILE A 16 -11.80 -16.00 38.94
N ASP A 17 -10.93 -16.98 39.21
CA ASP A 17 -9.58 -17.04 38.65
C ASP A 17 -9.55 -17.88 37.36
N SER A 18 -10.20 -19.05 37.38
CA SER A 18 -10.28 -19.92 36.20
C SER A 18 -11.55 -20.78 36.21
N ILE A 19 -12.05 -21.08 35.02
CA ILE A 19 -13.16 -21.99 34.81
C ILE A 19 -12.70 -23.06 33.83
N ASP A 20 -12.37 -24.24 34.36
CA ASP A 20 -12.01 -25.39 33.55
C ASP A 20 -13.25 -26.22 33.25
N VAL A 21 -13.83 -25.97 32.08
CA VAL A 21 -15.00 -26.69 31.59
C VAL A 21 -14.70 -28.16 31.33
N ALA A 22 -13.46 -28.51 30.93
CA ALA A 22 -13.09 -29.88 30.60
C ALA A 22 -12.99 -30.74 31.86
N ASN A 23 -12.37 -30.20 32.91
CA ASN A 23 -12.24 -30.87 34.21
C ASN A 23 -13.40 -30.60 35.16
N LYS A 24 -14.40 -29.80 34.73
CA LYS A 24 -15.56 -29.39 35.54
C LYS A 24 -15.16 -28.72 36.85
N LYS A 25 -14.08 -27.93 36.84
CA LYS A 25 -13.61 -27.19 38.02
C LYS A 25 -13.75 -25.69 37.87
N LEU A 26 -14.20 -25.05 38.93
CA LEU A 26 -14.24 -23.59 39.09
C LEU A 26 -13.27 -23.21 40.20
N THR A 27 -12.24 -22.45 39.85
CA THR A 27 -11.28 -21.91 40.82
C THR A 27 -11.59 -20.44 41.06
N TYR A 28 -11.76 -20.06 42.33
CA TYR A 28 -11.96 -18.66 42.71
C TYR A 28 -11.08 -18.28 43.90
N TRP A 29 -10.73 -17.01 43.96
CA TRP A 29 -10.05 -16.38 45.07
C TRP A 29 -11.09 -15.71 45.97
N ASP A 30 -11.06 -16.03 47.27
CA ASP A 30 -11.84 -15.32 48.29
C ASP A 30 -10.93 -14.30 49.00
N PHE A 31 -11.24 -13.01 48.87
CA PHE A 31 -10.51 -11.94 49.55
C PHE A 31 -10.77 -11.89 51.06
N GLY A 32 -11.88 -12.46 51.55
CA GLY A 32 -12.17 -12.53 52.98
C GLY A 32 -11.27 -13.56 53.68
N GLU A 33 -11.09 -14.72 53.07
CA GLU A 33 -10.27 -15.81 53.62
C GLU A 33 -8.83 -15.84 53.07
N SER A 34 -8.54 -14.98 52.08
CA SER A 34 -7.24 -14.87 51.38
C SER A 34 -6.70 -16.21 50.88
N LYS A 35 -7.58 -17.03 50.30
CA LYS A 35 -7.29 -18.37 49.79
C LYS A 35 -7.99 -18.63 48.47
N SER A 36 -7.38 -19.49 47.65
CA SER A 36 -8.00 -20.08 46.47
C SER A 36 -8.82 -21.30 46.87
N PHE A 37 -10.00 -21.43 46.28
CA PHE A 37 -10.88 -22.58 46.42
C PHE A 37 -11.18 -23.18 45.05
N ASP A 38 -11.16 -24.51 45.00
CA ASP A 38 -11.57 -25.29 43.84
C ASP A 38 -12.93 -25.94 44.13
N ILE A 39 -13.91 -25.67 43.27
CA ILE A 39 -15.25 -26.26 43.35
C ILE A 39 -15.49 -27.14 42.12
N ASP A 40 -15.98 -28.36 42.34
CA ASP A 40 -16.49 -29.21 41.28
C ASP A 40 -17.87 -28.70 40.83
N MET A 41 -18.01 -28.45 39.53
CA MET A 41 -19.23 -27.95 38.92
C MET A 41 -20.22 -29.09 38.65
N ASP A 42 -21.45 -28.95 39.15
CA ASP A 42 -22.53 -29.91 38.94
C ASP A 42 -23.09 -29.83 37.49
N PRO A 43 -23.01 -30.91 36.68
CA PRO A 43 -23.51 -30.93 35.31
C PRO A 43 -25.03 -30.85 35.17
N GLU A 44 -25.80 -31.23 36.19
CA GLU A 44 -27.26 -31.23 36.13
C GLU A 44 -27.87 -29.85 36.39
N SER A 45 -27.09 -28.93 36.95
CA SER A 45 -27.51 -27.56 37.22
C SER A 45 -27.78 -26.76 35.94
N ASP A 46 -28.89 -26.03 35.91
CA ASP A 46 -29.23 -25.12 34.82
C ASP A 46 -28.15 -24.04 34.60
N TYR A 47 -27.47 -23.63 35.67
CA TYR A 47 -26.38 -22.65 35.63
C TYR A 47 -25.12 -23.17 34.96
N TYR A 48 -24.87 -24.49 35.00
CA TYR A 48 -23.70 -25.10 34.36
C TYR A 48 -23.74 -24.92 32.84
N LYS A 49 -24.91 -25.07 32.22
CA LYS A 49 -25.10 -24.84 30.78
C LYS A 49 -24.87 -23.38 30.41
N GLN A 50 -25.35 -22.43 31.21
CA GLN A 50 -25.16 -21.00 30.97
C GLN A 50 -23.69 -20.58 31.11
N LEU A 51 -23.02 -21.04 32.17
CA LEU A 51 -21.61 -20.77 32.43
C LEU A 51 -20.74 -21.37 31.32
N THR A 52 -20.98 -22.62 30.96
CA THR A 52 -20.24 -23.33 29.91
C THR A 52 -20.36 -22.65 28.56
N ASN A 53 -21.55 -22.21 28.16
CA ASN A 53 -21.74 -21.48 26.90
C ASN A 53 -21.01 -20.13 26.90
N THR A 54 -20.98 -19.45 28.05
CA THR A 54 -20.28 -18.15 28.20
C THR A 54 -18.77 -18.34 28.10
N VAL A 55 -18.22 -19.37 28.76
CA VAL A 55 -16.78 -19.67 28.75
C VAL A 55 -16.33 -20.21 27.40
N GLN A 56 -17.09 -21.11 26.79
CA GLN A 56 -16.72 -21.70 25.49
C GLN A 56 -16.76 -20.65 24.37
N GLY A 57 -17.63 -19.65 24.45
CA GLY A 57 -17.71 -18.57 23.47
C GLY A 57 -18.23 -19.01 22.10
N GLU A 58 -18.02 -18.15 21.10
CA GLU A 58 -18.48 -18.40 19.73
C GLU A 58 -17.61 -19.45 19.01
N MET A 59 -18.21 -20.16 18.05
CA MET A 59 -17.46 -20.99 17.10
C MET A 59 -16.53 -20.12 16.26
N LEU A 60 -15.36 -20.64 15.91
CA LEU A 60 -14.33 -19.92 15.17
C LEU A 60 -14.88 -19.35 13.85
N VAL A 61 -15.65 -20.12 13.08
CA VAL A 61 -16.26 -19.65 11.82
C VAL A 61 -17.23 -18.50 12.06
N THR A 62 -18.04 -18.57 13.12
CA THR A 62 -19.00 -17.51 13.48
C THR A 62 -18.29 -16.25 13.93
N PHE A 63 -17.25 -16.39 14.76
CA PHE A 63 -16.41 -15.29 15.22
C PHE A 63 -15.76 -14.57 14.04
N LEU A 64 -15.13 -15.31 13.14
CA LEU A 64 -14.49 -14.74 11.94
C LEU A 64 -15.49 -13.99 11.06
N THR A 65 -16.69 -14.55 10.87
CA THR A 65 -17.73 -13.94 10.04
C THR A 65 -18.31 -12.66 10.66
N LYS A 66 -18.49 -12.62 11.99
CA LYS A 66 -19.11 -11.47 12.67
C LYS A 66 -18.13 -10.34 12.99
N ARG A 67 -16.87 -10.68 13.28
CA ARG A 67 -15.90 -9.72 13.84
C ARG A 67 -14.92 -9.16 12.81
N PHE A 68 -14.78 -9.78 11.65
CA PHE A 68 -13.86 -9.33 10.60
C PHE A 68 -14.62 -8.82 9.38
N GLN A 69 -14.08 -7.77 8.78
CA GLN A 69 -14.66 -7.22 7.55
C GLN A 69 -14.43 -8.17 6.38
N ARG A 70 -15.43 -8.29 5.50
CA ARG A 70 -15.35 -9.03 4.23
C ARG A 70 -14.92 -10.50 4.39
N VAL A 71 -15.17 -11.09 5.56
CA VAL A 71 -15.03 -12.53 5.80
C VAL A 71 -16.43 -13.15 5.82
N GLY A 72 -16.80 -13.79 4.72
CA GLY A 72 -18.03 -14.60 4.65
C GLY A 72 -17.82 -15.99 5.23
N ARG A 73 -18.92 -16.75 5.42
CA ARG A 73 -18.87 -18.12 5.95
C ARG A 73 -17.95 -19.04 5.15
N THR A 74 -18.01 -18.99 3.82
CA THR A 74 -17.16 -19.80 2.93
C THR A 74 -15.69 -19.45 3.06
N THR A 75 -15.35 -18.17 3.13
CA THR A 75 -13.96 -17.70 3.34
C THR A 75 -13.47 -18.09 4.73
N ALA A 76 -14.31 -17.98 5.75
CA ALA A 76 -13.99 -18.40 7.11
C ALA A 76 -13.70 -19.91 7.16
N GLU A 77 -14.55 -20.75 6.56
CA GLU A 77 -14.34 -22.19 6.50
C GLU A 77 -13.03 -22.56 5.77
N LYS A 78 -12.74 -21.91 4.62
CA LYS A 78 -11.46 -22.08 3.91
C LYS A 78 -10.26 -21.70 4.77
N PHE A 79 -10.32 -20.56 5.46
CA PHE A 79 -9.27 -20.09 6.35
C PHE A 79 -9.06 -21.05 7.54
N VAL A 80 -10.14 -21.50 8.17
CA VAL A 80 -10.09 -22.42 9.31
C VAL A 80 -9.45 -23.75 8.92
N ASN A 81 -9.80 -24.27 7.74
CA ASN A 81 -9.17 -25.47 7.17
C ASN A 81 -7.69 -25.23 6.86
N PHE A 82 -7.32 -24.08 6.29
CA PHE A 82 -5.93 -23.69 6.05
C PHE A 82 -5.10 -23.62 7.35
N ALA A 83 -5.67 -23.08 8.41
CA ALA A 83 -5.04 -23.00 9.73
C ALA A 83 -4.98 -24.36 10.46
N GLY A 84 -5.61 -25.41 9.90
CA GLY A 84 -5.66 -26.75 10.48
C GLY A 84 -6.53 -26.85 11.73
N PHE A 85 -7.57 -26.02 11.83
CA PHE A 85 -8.57 -26.07 12.89
C PHE A 85 -9.88 -26.68 12.37
N LYS A 86 -10.71 -27.18 13.29
CA LYS A 86 -12.08 -27.63 12.96
C LYS A 86 -13.03 -26.41 12.93
N PRO A 87 -13.96 -26.31 11.96
CA PRO A 87 -14.97 -25.24 11.89
C PRO A 87 -15.76 -25.01 13.19
N GLU A 88 -16.04 -26.09 13.90
CA GLU A 88 -16.83 -26.13 15.13
C GLU A 88 -16.01 -25.78 16.38
N LYS A 89 -14.69 -25.65 16.26
CA LYS A 89 -13.83 -25.34 17.41
C LYS A 89 -14.21 -23.96 17.95
N ARG A 90 -14.37 -23.87 19.27
CA ARG A 90 -14.80 -22.65 19.95
C ARG A 90 -13.61 -21.87 20.50
N LEU A 91 -13.65 -20.55 20.39
CA LEU A 91 -12.54 -19.68 20.79
C LEU A 91 -12.14 -19.84 22.25
N GLY A 92 -13.11 -19.96 23.16
CA GLY A 92 -12.86 -20.06 24.59
C GLY A 92 -12.18 -21.37 25.02
N THR A 93 -12.13 -22.35 24.12
CA THR A 93 -11.44 -23.64 24.36
C THR A 93 -10.06 -23.70 23.70
N MET A 94 -9.60 -22.63 23.07
CA MET A 94 -8.29 -22.60 22.43
C MET A 94 -7.17 -22.40 23.44
N THR A 95 -6.10 -23.16 23.27
CA THR A 95 -4.88 -22.96 24.06
C THR A 95 -4.09 -21.75 23.55
N ASN A 96 -3.19 -21.22 24.37
CA ASN A 96 -2.31 -20.11 23.94
C ASN A 96 -1.51 -20.44 22.67
N GLN A 97 -1.05 -21.69 22.52
CA GLN A 97 -0.34 -22.15 21.33
C GLN A 97 -1.24 -22.13 20.09
N GLU A 98 -2.50 -22.53 20.23
CA GLU A 98 -3.49 -22.47 19.16
C GLU A 98 -3.82 -21.02 18.78
N LEU A 99 -3.91 -20.11 19.75
CA LEU A 99 -4.13 -18.68 19.48
C LEU A 99 -2.95 -18.04 18.73
N VAL A 100 -1.71 -18.38 19.07
CA VAL A 100 -0.52 -17.94 18.32
C VAL A 100 -0.57 -18.48 16.88
N LYS A 101 -0.86 -19.78 16.72
CA LYS A 101 -1.02 -20.40 15.39
C LYS A 101 -2.13 -19.72 14.58
N LEU A 102 -3.25 -19.36 15.20
CA LEU A 102 -4.35 -18.64 14.56
C LEU A 102 -3.89 -17.26 14.06
N SER A 103 -3.18 -16.50 14.90
CA SER A 103 -2.62 -15.19 14.55
C SER A 103 -1.63 -15.28 13.38
N ASP A 104 -0.71 -16.24 13.42
CA ASP A 104 0.26 -16.44 12.34
C ASP A 104 -0.42 -16.86 11.03
N SER A 105 -1.47 -17.68 11.13
CA SER A 105 -2.25 -18.11 9.97
C SER A 105 -3.02 -16.93 9.36
N LEU A 106 -3.56 -16.02 10.17
CA LEU A 106 -4.24 -14.81 9.69
C LEU A 106 -3.32 -13.92 8.85
N GLN A 107 -2.03 -13.84 9.20
CA GLN A 107 -1.05 -13.05 8.43
C GLN A 107 -0.61 -13.72 7.13
N LYS A 108 -0.58 -15.05 7.10
CA LYS A 108 -0.10 -15.83 5.94
C LYS A 108 -1.17 -16.09 4.88
N TYR A 109 -2.45 -16.06 5.27
CA TYR A 109 -3.54 -16.37 4.36
C TYR A 109 -3.76 -15.24 3.34
N THR A 110 -3.61 -15.57 2.05
CA THR A 110 -3.66 -14.60 0.94
C THR A 110 -5.04 -14.42 0.33
N ASP A 111 -5.98 -15.33 0.59
CA ASP A 111 -7.28 -15.36 -0.10
C ASP A 111 -8.33 -14.49 0.62
N PHE A 112 -7.90 -13.62 1.54
CA PHE A 112 -8.78 -12.59 2.08
C PHE A 112 -9.09 -11.55 1.00
N LEU A 113 -10.33 -11.10 0.99
CA LEU A 113 -10.75 -9.97 0.18
C LEU A 113 -10.09 -8.70 0.70
N SER A 114 -9.69 -7.81 -0.22
CA SER A 114 -9.25 -6.46 0.13
C SER A 114 -10.26 -5.77 1.05
N PRO A 115 -9.81 -5.01 2.07
CA PRO A 115 -10.70 -4.34 2.99
C PRO A 115 -11.57 -3.29 2.30
N ASP A 116 -12.63 -2.85 2.96
CA ASP A 116 -13.46 -1.79 2.43
C ASP A 116 -12.79 -0.41 2.61
N PRO A 117 -12.52 0.35 1.53
CA PRO A 117 -11.89 1.68 1.62
C PRO A 117 -12.80 2.77 2.18
N SER A 118 -14.08 2.50 2.42
CA SER A 118 -15.08 3.52 2.79
C SER A 118 -14.74 4.29 4.07
N CYS A 119 -13.97 3.67 4.98
CA CYS A 119 -13.47 4.30 6.19
C CYS A 119 -12.27 5.24 5.95
N LEU A 120 -11.72 5.29 4.74
CA LEU A 120 -10.58 6.12 4.37
C LEU A 120 -11.04 7.33 3.56
N ALA A 121 -10.30 8.43 3.68
CA ALA A 121 -10.55 9.66 2.95
C ALA A 121 -9.34 10.00 2.03
N PRO A 122 -9.08 9.20 0.97
CA PRO A 122 -8.04 9.49 0.00
C PRO A 122 -8.30 10.83 -0.71
N LEU A 123 -7.30 11.40 -1.35
CA LEU A 123 -7.45 12.69 -2.03
C LEU A 123 -8.19 12.53 -3.37
N GLY A 124 -7.98 11.40 -4.04
CA GLY A 124 -8.50 11.08 -5.36
C GLY A 124 -7.51 11.42 -6.47
N GLU A 125 -7.57 10.68 -7.58
CA GLU A 125 -6.66 10.89 -8.73
C GLU A 125 -6.78 12.30 -9.33
N LYS A 126 -8.00 12.78 -9.60
CA LYS A 126 -8.19 14.08 -10.29
C LYS A 126 -7.72 15.29 -9.46
N PRO A 127 -8.07 15.42 -8.17
CA PRO A 127 -7.55 16.53 -7.37
C PRO A 127 -6.03 16.45 -7.18
N PHE A 128 -5.50 15.24 -7.02
CA PHE A 128 -4.06 15.03 -6.88
C PHE A 128 -3.29 15.43 -8.15
N GLU A 129 -3.79 15.05 -9.33
CA GLU A 129 -3.23 15.47 -10.61
C GLU A 129 -3.24 16.99 -10.77
N LYS A 130 -4.36 17.65 -10.46
CA LYS A 130 -4.46 19.12 -10.52
C LYS A 130 -3.49 19.81 -9.58
N GLY A 131 -3.33 19.30 -8.36
CA GLY A 131 -2.40 19.84 -7.37
C GLY A 131 -0.95 19.81 -7.85
N ILE A 132 -0.51 18.66 -8.37
CA ILE A 132 0.86 18.50 -8.90
C ILE A 132 1.06 19.40 -10.14
N LYS A 133 0.08 19.44 -11.06
CA LYS A 133 0.16 20.26 -12.27
C LYS A 133 0.29 21.75 -11.95
N SER A 134 -0.50 22.24 -10.99
CA SER A 134 -0.50 23.67 -10.63
C SER A 134 0.78 24.12 -9.93
N PHE A 135 1.47 23.22 -9.22
CA PHE A 135 2.65 23.59 -8.44
C PHE A 135 3.95 23.46 -9.23
N PHE A 136 4.07 22.44 -10.09
CA PHE A 136 5.33 22.12 -10.78
C PHE A 136 5.34 22.43 -12.28
N ASN A 137 4.18 22.72 -12.88
CA ASN A 137 4.01 22.93 -14.32
C ASN A 137 4.84 21.96 -15.22
N PRO A 138 4.64 20.63 -15.10
CA PRO A 138 5.51 19.66 -15.76
C PRO A 138 5.10 19.36 -17.21
N ASP A 139 6.05 18.93 -18.04
CA ASP A 139 5.79 18.44 -19.41
C ASP A 139 5.04 17.11 -19.42
N PHE A 140 5.29 16.28 -18.41
CA PHE A 140 4.65 14.98 -18.23
C PHE A 140 4.17 14.83 -16.78
N LEU A 141 2.93 14.38 -16.63
CA LEU A 141 2.33 14.06 -15.35
C LEU A 141 1.55 12.75 -15.45
N ALA A 142 1.73 11.88 -14.47
CA ALA A 142 0.88 10.72 -14.28
C ALA A 142 0.64 10.48 -12.80
N VAL A 143 -0.60 10.18 -12.45
CA VAL A 143 -1.01 9.79 -11.10
C VAL A 143 -1.66 8.41 -11.10
N VAL A 144 -1.66 7.77 -9.94
CA VAL A 144 -2.37 6.51 -9.69
C VAL A 144 -2.88 6.47 -8.26
N GLN A 145 -4.13 6.07 -8.09
CA GLN A 145 -4.68 5.64 -6.82
C GLN A 145 -4.80 4.12 -6.82
N ARG A 146 -4.09 3.46 -5.90
CA ARG A 146 -4.14 2.00 -5.76
C ARG A 146 -5.45 1.57 -5.10
N ARG A 147 -5.78 0.28 -5.29
CA ARG A 147 -6.86 -0.36 -4.52
C ARG A 147 -6.47 -0.41 -3.05
N ALA A 148 -7.47 -0.48 -2.17
CA ALA A 148 -7.20 -0.63 -0.75
C ALA A 148 -6.55 -1.97 -0.45
N SER A 149 -5.55 -1.91 0.42
CA SER A 149 -4.84 -3.04 0.99
C SER A 149 -4.90 -2.95 2.51
N ALA A 150 -4.49 -4.00 3.22
CA ALA A 150 -4.43 -3.98 4.68
C ALA A 150 -3.01 -4.32 5.14
N TYR A 151 -2.56 -3.69 6.21
CA TYR A 151 -1.36 -4.09 6.93
C TYR A 151 -1.75 -4.30 8.40
N SER A 152 -1.41 -5.45 8.99
CA SER A 152 -1.76 -5.78 10.38
C SER A 152 -3.23 -5.50 10.76
N GLY A 153 -4.17 -5.68 9.80
CA GLY A 153 -5.60 -5.40 9.99
C GLY A 153 -6.06 -3.96 9.76
N PHE A 154 -5.15 -3.00 9.55
CA PHE A 154 -5.50 -1.62 9.23
C PHE A 154 -5.58 -1.41 7.71
N PRO A 155 -6.72 -0.92 7.18
CA PRO A 155 -6.84 -0.63 5.76
C PRO A 155 -6.04 0.62 5.39
N PHE A 156 -5.40 0.58 4.23
CA PHE A 156 -4.67 1.70 3.66
C PHE A 156 -4.85 1.79 2.15
N VAL A 157 -4.70 3.00 1.62
CA VAL A 157 -4.69 3.34 0.19
C VAL A 157 -3.44 4.15 -0.09
N ILE A 158 -2.77 3.83 -1.19
CA ILE A 158 -1.62 4.59 -1.68
C ILE A 158 -2.02 5.35 -2.92
N GLU A 159 -1.69 6.63 -2.92
CA GLU A 159 -1.75 7.52 -4.06
C GLU A 159 -0.32 7.94 -4.40
N MET A 160 0.04 7.90 -5.68
CA MET A 160 1.37 8.30 -6.11
C MET A 160 1.32 9.00 -7.44
N GLY A 161 2.20 9.99 -7.61
CA GLY A 161 2.30 10.82 -8.80
C GLY A 161 3.75 10.97 -9.21
N ILE A 162 3.99 10.97 -10.52
CA ILE A 162 5.27 11.29 -11.14
C ILE A 162 5.05 12.49 -12.06
N ALA A 163 5.88 13.52 -11.89
CA ALA A 163 5.98 14.68 -12.74
C ALA A 163 7.40 14.80 -13.30
N TYR A 164 7.53 15.13 -14.59
CA TYR A 164 8.83 15.22 -15.27
C TYR A 164 8.88 16.41 -16.22
N GLY A 165 10.02 17.10 -16.25
CA GLY A 165 10.28 18.24 -17.14
C GLY A 165 9.60 19.54 -16.71
N GLY A 166 9.42 20.46 -17.65
CA GLY A 166 8.84 21.79 -17.38
C GLY A 166 9.74 22.65 -16.47
N GLU A 167 9.13 23.26 -15.44
CA GLU A 167 9.82 24.13 -14.47
C GLU A 167 10.55 23.37 -13.35
N ILE A 168 10.60 22.03 -13.42
CA ILE A 168 11.26 21.21 -12.42
C ILE A 168 12.79 21.29 -12.57
N PRO A 169 13.55 21.60 -11.50
CA PRO A 169 15.01 21.65 -11.55
C PRO A 169 15.61 20.27 -11.81
N SER A 170 16.69 20.23 -12.59
CA SER A 170 17.44 18.99 -12.90
C SER A 170 18.50 18.71 -11.84
N ASN A 171 18.05 18.44 -10.61
CA ASN A 171 18.90 18.15 -9.43
C ASN A 171 18.69 16.73 -8.88
N GLY A 172 18.04 15.86 -9.66
CA GLY A 172 17.70 14.50 -9.27
C GLY A 172 16.23 14.33 -8.85
N PRO A 173 15.82 13.12 -8.45
CA PRO A 173 14.45 12.83 -8.03
C PRO A 173 14.11 13.53 -6.71
N ASN A 174 13.26 14.55 -6.75
CA ASN A 174 12.71 15.18 -5.56
C ASN A 174 11.46 14.42 -5.09
N VAL A 175 11.40 14.03 -3.82
CA VAL A 175 10.32 13.21 -3.27
C VAL A 175 9.50 14.01 -2.26
N TYR A 176 8.21 14.20 -2.53
CA TYR A 176 7.27 14.81 -1.60
C TYR A 176 6.40 13.72 -0.96
N ARG A 177 6.42 13.66 0.37
CA ARG A 177 5.75 12.61 1.14
C ARG A 177 4.57 13.19 1.90
N PHE A 178 3.45 12.50 1.82
CA PHE A 178 2.24 12.84 2.54
C PHE A 178 1.71 11.59 3.25
N ALA A 179 1.20 11.76 4.46
CA ALA A 179 0.51 10.72 5.18
C ALA A 179 -0.76 11.29 5.82
N ASN A 180 -1.93 10.71 5.52
CA ASN A 180 -3.24 11.22 5.93
C ASN A 180 -3.40 12.74 5.68
N ARG A 181 -3.02 13.21 4.48
CA ARG A 181 -3.05 14.62 4.06
C ARG A 181 -2.09 15.56 4.80
N ILE A 182 -1.18 15.04 5.62
CA ILE A 182 -0.15 15.80 6.32
C ILE A 182 1.18 15.64 5.58
N PRO A 183 1.87 16.74 5.20
CA PRO A 183 3.20 16.66 4.61
C PRO A 183 4.22 16.18 5.63
N LEU A 184 5.10 15.27 5.22
CA LEU A 184 6.23 14.79 6.02
C LEU A 184 7.50 15.49 5.54
N LEU A 185 8.09 16.34 6.38
CA LEU A 185 9.17 17.25 5.97
C LEU A 185 10.54 16.79 6.45
N TYR A 186 10.61 16.08 7.58
CA TYR A 186 11.88 15.68 8.18
C TYR A 186 12.15 14.19 8.01
N ASP A 187 13.40 13.80 8.32
CA ASP A 187 13.86 12.40 8.40
C ASP A 187 13.52 11.56 7.14
N GLU A 188 13.74 12.15 5.97
CA GLU A 188 13.47 11.51 4.67
C GLU A 188 14.33 10.24 4.47
N GLY A 189 15.57 10.26 4.96
CA GLY A 189 16.56 9.20 4.77
C GLY A 189 16.13 7.83 5.30
N SER A 190 15.20 7.80 6.26
CA SER A 190 14.71 6.59 6.89
C SER A 190 13.27 6.24 6.51
N ASP A 191 12.67 6.95 5.54
CA ASP A 191 11.29 6.71 5.10
C ASP A 191 11.19 5.58 4.06
N VAL A 192 10.14 4.76 4.18
CA VAL A 192 9.85 3.65 3.25
C VAL A 192 9.67 4.11 1.80
N VAL A 193 9.14 5.31 1.57
CA VAL A 193 8.96 5.87 0.22
C VAL A 193 10.32 6.13 -0.42
N LEU A 194 11.23 6.78 0.31
CA LEU A 194 12.55 7.10 -0.20
C LEU A 194 13.37 5.82 -0.45
N LYS A 195 13.26 4.83 0.44
CA LYS A 195 13.81 3.50 0.24
C LYS A 195 13.36 2.88 -1.09
N VAL A 196 12.05 2.88 -1.37
CA VAL A 196 11.50 2.33 -2.63
C VAL A 196 11.94 3.12 -3.87
N VAL A 197 12.03 4.45 -3.75
CA VAL A 197 12.51 5.34 -4.83
C VAL A 197 13.98 5.08 -5.15
N ASN A 198 14.82 4.92 -4.13
CA ASN A 198 16.25 4.67 -4.27
C ASN A 198 16.56 3.26 -4.78
N GLU A 199 15.77 2.26 -4.39
CA GLU A 199 15.87 0.88 -4.92
C GLU A 199 15.45 0.77 -6.40
N THR A 200 14.76 1.79 -6.93
CA THR A 200 14.25 1.75 -8.30
C THR A 200 15.35 2.08 -9.32
N ASP A 201 15.56 1.15 -10.25
CA ASP A 201 16.47 1.34 -11.40
C ASP A 201 15.84 2.26 -12.46
N TRP A 202 16.11 3.56 -12.33
CA TRP A 202 15.65 4.62 -13.24
C TRP A 202 16.17 4.46 -14.67
N GLY A 203 17.31 3.78 -14.85
CA GLY A 203 17.91 3.51 -16.16
C GLY A 203 16.98 2.69 -17.06
N ARG A 204 16.23 1.74 -16.48
CA ARG A 204 15.22 0.93 -17.20
C ARG A 204 14.09 1.78 -17.79
N TYR A 205 13.80 2.92 -17.17
CA TYR A 205 12.74 3.83 -17.58
C TYR A 205 13.26 4.98 -18.46
N LYS A 206 14.49 4.88 -18.96
CA LYS A 206 15.15 5.87 -19.83
C LYS A 206 15.35 7.23 -19.15
N VAL A 207 15.37 7.25 -17.83
CA VAL A 207 15.70 8.41 -17.01
C VAL A 207 17.19 8.31 -16.66
N LYS A 208 17.97 9.32 -17.02
CA LYS A 208 19.44 9.34 -16.86
C LYS A 208 19.90 10.62 -16.18
N ASN A 209 21.08 10.56 -15.57
CA ASN A 209 21.76 11.66 -14.86
C ASN A 209 20.93 12.19 -13.69
N ASP A 210 20.91 13.51 -13.49
CA ASP A 210 20.08 14.22 -12.51
C ASP A 210 18.78 14.68 -13.20
N PRO A 211 17.75 13.82 -13.28
CA PRO A 211 16.54 14.16 -14.03
C PRO A 211 15.74 15.27 -13.34
N PRO A 212 15.02 16.11 -14.10
CA PRO A 212 13.97 16.98 -13.57
C PRO A 212 12.73 16.13 -13.22
N LEU A 213 12.81 15.38 -12.13
CA LEU A 213 11.82 14.39 -11.73
C LEU A 213 11.28 14.70 -10.33
N VAL A 214 9.96 14.77 -10.21
CA VAL A 214 9.26 14.91 -8.93
C VAL A 214 8.38 13.69 -8.71
N ILE A 215 8.47 13.12 -7.52
CA ILE A 215 7.65 11.99 -7.08
C ILE A 215 6.84 12.47 -5.88
N VAL A 216 5.53 12.39 -5.97
CA VAL A 216 4.63 12.72 -4.86
C VAL A 216 3.96 11.45 -4.38
N SER A 217 4.07 11.16 -3.09
CA SER A 217 3.47 9.98 -2.47
C SER A 217 2.49 10.40 -1.39
N HIS A 218 1.35 9.72 -1.32
CA HIS A 218 0.36 9.90 -0.27
C HIS A 218 -0.11 8.55 0.25
N ILE A 219 0.08 8.33 1.54
CA ILE A 219 -0.36 7.12 2.26
C ILE A 219 -1.55 7.51 3.13
N CYS A 220 -2.72 6.95 2.83
CA CYS A 220 -3.94 7.15 3.62
C CYS A 220 -4.30 5.86 4.36
N SER A 221 -4.43 5.91 5.69
CA SER A 221 -4.73 4.76 6.53
C SER A 221 -5.40 5.18 7.83
N THR A 222 -6.19 4.29 8.46
CA THR A 222 -6.75 4.53 9.80
C THR A 222 -5.66 4.68 10.87
N ARG A 223 -4.54 3.97 10.66
CA ARG A 223 -3.33 4.09 11.47
C ARG A 223 -2.15 4.15 10.52
N ILE A 224 -1.26 5.11 10.70
CA ILE A 224 0.01 5.16 9.94
C ILE A 224 1.10 4.59 10.85
N PRO A 225 1.92 3.64 10.36
CA PRO A 225 2.99 3.07 11.16
C PRO A 225 4.19 4.01 11.12
N TYR A 226 4.23 5.03 11.98
CA TYR A 226 5.40 5.92 12.07
C TYR A 226 6.58 5.22 12.78
N LYS A 227 7.83 5.52 12.39
CA LYS A 227 9.03 5.00 13.10
C LYS A 227 9.29 5.80 14.38
N THR A 228 9.13 7.11 14.32
CA THR A 228 9.39 8.03 15.44
C THR A 228 8.09 8.58 16.04
N VAL A 229 8.17 9.06 17.29
CA VAL A 229 7.04 9.74 17.97
C VAL A 229 6.67 11.04 17.26
N GLY A 230 7.64 11.68 16.60
CA GLY A 230 7.45 12.92 15.83
C GLY A 230 6.60 12.76 14.57
N LYS A 231 6.32 11.52 14.13
CA LYS A 231 5.49 11.22 12.96
C LYS A 231 6.02 11.76 11.63
N GLU A 232 7.35 11.85 11.50
CA GLU A 232 8.02 12.41 10.31
C GLU A 232 8.35 11.37 9.23
N ASN A 233 8.37 10.08 9.58
CA ASN A 233 8.74 8.99 8.69
C ASN A 233 7.87 7.75 8.87
N VAL A 234 7.55 7.08 7.77
CA VAL A 234 6.75 5.86 7.75
C VAL A 234 7.67 4.63 7.84
N ALA A 235 7.28 3.69 8.69
CA ALA A 235 7.99 2.45 8.94
C ALA A 235 7.92 1.47 7.76
N ASP A 236 8.97 0.67 7.62
CA ASP A 236 9.12 -0.33 6.55
C ASP A 236 8.23 -1.54 6.82
N ARG A 237 6.93 -1.41 6.56
CA ARG A 237 6.00 -2.54 6.54
C ARG A 237 5.99 -3.17 5.15
N PRO A 238 6.17 -4.50 5.02
CA PRO A 238 6.32 -5.15 3.72
C PRO A 238 5.09 -4.98 2.83
N GLU A 239 3.89 -4.89 3.40
CA GLU A 239 2.64 -4.67 2.65
C GLU A 239 2.58 -3.27 2.04
N ILE A 240 3.00 -2.25 2.79
CA ILE A 240 3.05 -0.85 2.32
C ILE A 240 4.15 -0.71 1.27
N GLU A 241 5.35 -1.24 1.55
CA GLU A 241 6.48 -1.20 0.64
C GLU A 241 6.15 -1.86 -0.70
N ARG A 242 5.49 -3.02 -0.68
CA ARG A 242 5.05 -3.73 -1.88
C ARG A 242 4.09 -2.88 -2.71
N GLU A 243 3.08 -2.27 -2.09
CA GLU A 243 2.10 -1.45 -2.82
C GLU A 243 2.70 -0.14 -3.34
N LEU A 244 3.62 0.50 -2.59
CA LEU A 244 4.39 1.66 -3.07
C LEU A 244 5.22 1.28 -4.31
N ARG A 245 5.93 0.15 -4.26
CA ARG A 245 6.73 -0.35 -5.38
C ARG A 245 5.87 -0.63 -6.62
N LEU A 246 4.70 -1.24 -6.45
CA LEU A 246 3.77 -1.50 -7.56
C LEU A 246 3.19 -0.21 -8.14
N ALA A 247 2.85 0.77 -7.30
CA ALA A 247 2.40 2.09 -7.73
C ALA A 247 3.49 2.80 -8.54
N LEU A 248 4.71 2.84 -8.02
CA LEU A 248 5.86 3.46 -8.67
C LEU A 248 6.16 2.79 -10.02
N GLN A 249 6.21 1.46 -10.08
CA GLN A 249 6.41 0.71 -11.33
C GLN A 249 5.33 0.99 -12.38
N PHE A 250 4.07 1.17 -11.96
CA PHE A 250 3.00 1.54 -12.87
C PHE A 250 3.22 2.93 -13.49
N LEU A 251 3.61 3.91 -12.67
CA LEU A 251 3.90 5.27 -13.13
C LEU A 251 5.16 5.32 -13.99
N SER A 252 6.24 4.65 -13.58
CA SER A 252 7.51 4.62 -14.30
C SER A 252 7.37 3.99 -15.69
N ARG A 253 6.46 3.03 -15.88
CA ARG A 253 6.11 2.51 -17.22
C ARG A 253 5.46 3.57 -18.11
N LYS A 254 4.55 4.39 -17.57
CA LYS A 254 3.95 5.51 -18.30
C LYS A 254 5.02 6.55 -18.67
N LEU A 255 5.92 6.87 -17.72
CA LEU A 255 7.05 7.77 -17.96
C LEU A 255 7.97 7.24 -19.07
N SER A 256 8.31 5.95 -19.06
CA SER A 256 9.16 5.35 -20.10
C SER A 256 8.55 5.46 -21.51
N SER A 257 7.22 5.33 -21.63
CA SER A 257 6.52 5.57 -22.90
C SER A 257 6.69 7.01 -23.37
N TYR A 258 6.52 7.98 -22.46
CA TYR A 258 6.75 9.40 -22.75
C TYR A 258 8.20 9.68 -23.15
N MET A 259 9.18 9.19 -22.39
CA MET A 259 10.61 9.35 -22.68
C MET A 259 11.01 8.74 -24.03
N SER A 260 10.37 7.62 -24.40
CA SER A 260 10.58 7.00 -25.71
C SER A 260 10.11 7.89 -26.86
N LYS A 261 8.94 8.52 -26.71
CA LYS A 261 8.40 9.46 -27.71
C LYS A 261 9.28 10.71 -27.80
N LYS A 262 9.70 11.26 -26.66
CA LYS A 262 10.62 12.41 -26.60
C LYS A 262 11.95 12.10 -27.31
N GLY A 263 12.56 10.96 -27.02
CA GLY A 263 13.82 10.54 -27.67
C GLY A 263 13.69 10.32 -29.18
N GLN A 264 12.56 9.78 -29.65
CA GLN A 264 12.30 9.65 -31.10
C GLN A 264 12.16 11.02 -31.78
N ALA A 265 11.45 11.95 -31.14
CA ALA A 265 11.31 13.32 -31.66
C ALA A 265 12.67 14.04 -31.72
N GLU A 266 13.49 13.92 -30.68
CA GLU A 266 14.85 14.48 -30.67
C GLU A 266 15.75 13.85 -31.74
N MET A 267 15.68 12.53 -31.94
CA MET A 267 16.46 11.85 -32.98
C MET A 267 16.03 12.27 -34.39
N ALA A 268 14.72 12.44 -34.62
CA ALA A 268 14.19 12.95 -35.87
C ALA A 268 14.69 14.38 -36.15
N LYS A 269 14.68 15.26 -35.14
CA LYS A 269 15.24 16.62 -35.21
C LYS A 269 16.74 16.61 -35.53
N LYS A 270 17.53 15.77 -34.82
CA LYS A 270 18.97 15.63 -35.10
C LYS A 270 19.22 15.16 -36.53
N ARG A 271 18.46 14.17 -37.00
CA ARG A 271 18.56 13.65 -38.37
C ARG A 271 18.21 14.70 -39.42
N ALA A 272 17.13 15.46 -39.21
CA ALA A 272 16.74 16.59 -40.05
C ALA A 272 17.86 17.65 -40.13
N ASN A 273 18.45 18.03 -38.98
CA ASN A 273 19.56 18.97 -38.93
C ASN A 273 20.81 18.47 -39.66
N LEU A 274 21.13 17.18 -39.55
CA LEU A 274 22.22 16.57 -40.31
C LEU A 274 21.94 16.61 -41.82
N TYR A 275 20.73 16.24 -42.24
CA TYR A 275 20.33 16.29 -43.64
C TYR A 275 20.40 17.71 -44.21
N SER A 276 19.97 18.71 -43.45
CA SER A 276 20.10 20.13 -43.84
C SER A 276 21.55 20.52 -44.16
N LYS A 277 22.53 19.99 -43.42
CA LYS A 277 23.96 20.25 -43.64
C LYS A 277 24.54 19.48 -44.83
N TYR A 278 24.18 18.21 -45.00
CA TYR A 278 24.80 17.33 -46.00
C TYR A 278 24.14 17.37 -47.38
N ILE A 279 22.83 17.63 -47.47
CA ILE A 279 22.10 17.68 -48.75
C ILE A 279 22.74 18.67 -49.74
N PRO A 280 23.12 19.91 -49.35
CA PRO A 280 23.78 20.84 -50.26
C PRO A 280 25.14 20.33 -50.79
N LEU A 281 25.94 19.69 -49.93
CA LEU A 281 27.23 19.11 -50.29
C LEU A 281 27.06 17.95 -51.28
N ILE A 282 26.10 17.06 -51.04
CA ILE A 282 25.79 15.95 -51.95
C ILE A 282 25.33 16.49 -53.30
N ALA A 283 24.46 17.50 -53.32
CA ALA A 283 24.01 18.13 -54.56
C ALA A 283 25.17 18.76 -55.34
N GLN A 284 26.14 19.39 -54.66
CA GLN A 284 27.34 19.93 -55.28
C GLN A 284 28.21 18.83 -55.91
N PHE A 285 28.57 17.79 -55.14
CA PHE A 285 29.41 16.70 -55.64
C PHE A 285 28.75 15.92 -56.78
N CYS A 286 27.44 15.66 -56.71
CA CYS A 286 26.71 15.02 -57.80
C CYS A 286 26.67 15.88 -59.07
N THR A 287 26.56 17.20 -58.93
CA THR A 287 26.59 18.13 -60.07
C THR A 287 27.95 18.09 -60.76
N GLU A 288 29.03 18.15 -59.97
CA GLU A 288 30.42 18.08 -60.44
C GLU A 288 30.73 16.76 -61.14
N LEU A 289 30.40 15.62 -60.52
CA LEU A 289 30.56 14.28 -61.11
C LEU A 289 29.78 14.10 -62.42
N SER A 290 28.60 14.71 -62.54
CA SER A 290 27.77 14.58 -63.75
C SER A 290 28.23 15.47 -64.91
N GLY A 291 29.21 16.35 -64.71
CA GLY A 291 29.67 17.32 -65.71
C GLY A 291 28.62 18.38 -66.09
N LYS A 292 27.52 18.49 -65.35
CA LYS A 292 26.44 19.47 -65.62
C LYS A 292 26.73 20.81 -64.95
N LYS A 293 26.47 21.93 -65.63
CA LYS A 293 26.67 23.28 -65.09
C LYS A 293 25.59 23.74 -64.10
N LYS A 294 24.41 23.10 -64.11
CA LYS A 294 23.27 23.51 -63.29
C LYS A 294 23.18 22.63 -62.05
N GLN A 295 23.27 23.24 -60.87
CA GLN A 295 23.05 22.54 -59.60
C GLN A 295 21.64 21.95 -59.52
N LEU A 296 21.55 20.74 -58.95
CA LEU A 296 20.28 20.10 -58.65
C LEU A 296 19.46 20.98 -57.69
N ASN A 297 18.16 21.10 -57.94
CA ASN A 297 17.27 21.85 -57.06
C ASN A 297 16.95 21.02 -55.80
N TYR A 298 17.73 21.23 -54.74
CA TYR A 298 17.56 20.59 -53.43
C TYR A 298 16.70 21.41 -52.46
N GLN A 299 16.21 22.58 -52.86
CA GLN A 299 15.43 23.48 -51.98
C GLN A 299 14.10 22.83 -51.57
N LYS A 300 13.43 22.10 -52.48
CA LYS A 300 12.21 21.35 -52.17
C LYS A 300 12.41 20.30 -51.08
N MET A 301 13.57 19.62 -51.06
CA MET A 301 13.91 18.63 -50.04
C MET A 301 14.24 19.26 -48.69
N LEU A 302 14.69 20.53 -48.67
CA LEU A 302 14.93 21.28 -47.44
C LEU A 302 13.63 21.87 -46.87
N GLU A 303 12.69 22.27 -47.72
CA GLU A 303 11.36 22.77 -47.30
C GLU A 303 10.53 21.68 -46.61
N GLU A 304 10.56 20.44 -47.10
CA GLU A 304 9.90 19.30 -46.43
C GLU A 304 10.50 18.98 -45.05
N VAL A 305 11.78 19.32 -44.83
CA VAL A 305 12.51 19.04 -43.58
C VAL A 305 12.33 20.15 -42.54
N LYS A 306 11.99 21.38 -42.96
CA LYS A 306 11.92 22.58 -42.11
C LYS A 306 10.69 22.71 -41.20
N VAL A 307 9.70 21.80 -41.27
CA VAL A 307 8.45 21.91 -40.48
C VAL A 307 8.64 21.60 -38.97
N VAL A 308 9.87 21.62 -38.45
CA VAL A 308 10.16 21.28 -37.05
C VAL A 308 11.15 22.27 -36.41
N GLU A 309 10.85 23.57 -36.45
CA GLU A 309 11.50 24.59 -35.61
C GLU A 309 10.50 25.03 -34.53
N THR A 310 10.65 24.53 -33.28
CA THR A 310 11.25 25.20 -32.10
C THR A 310 10.35 26.27 -31.49
N GLU A 311 9.56 25.86 -30.50
CA GLU A 311 9.28 26.71 -29.35
C GLU A 311 10.27 26.29 -28.26
N ALA A 312 11.07 27.27 -27.83
CA ALA A 312 12.02 27.17 -26.73
C ALA A 312 11.30 27.31 -25.39
#